data_AF-A0A1Z4N290-F1
#
_entry.id   AF-A0A1Z4N290-F1
#
_cell.length_a   1.000
_cell.length_b   1.000
_cell.length_c   1.000
_cell.angle_alpha   90.00
_cell.angle_beta   90.00
_cell.angle_gamma   90.00
#
_symmetry.space_group_name_H-M   'P 1'
#
loop_
_entity.id
_entity.type
_entity.pdbx_description
1 polymer ?
#
loop_
_entity_poly.entity_id
_entity_poly.type
_entity_poly.pdbx_seq_one_letter_code
_entity_poly.pdbx_strand_id
1 'polypeptide(L)'
;MKTIFSRADAGSNQFKGLRAALKTDAVLQELTKSPLTLNIMTLVYQKFSLEQISRMPLAERRKDLFDRYIERMFSRRKTNIKDSSNQKCELSYEENISRKWLIWLAHNMQKRSQSIFLIERIQPNWLSSKKAKFLYSLLFSLSFGGIGGLLIGMIFWLTVGVLFQNIWGFILAASLALFYALMGSTWASLTIGKVSCEIEPLETLDWSYKNIIKSIISGCFAGVLIYKLTNMSIFLIIGLLIGITFGVQGPNLEKTMIPNEGIWQSLKNTIFFSIIGALGLGIPAAFQTKELLLIVTHSISLQNKISNINLISSGIIAGLFFGLTKPGIACLQHFILRTITFITQYTPWDYAHFLNYATERIFLQKVGGGYIFIHRSLRDHFANLNLYL
;
A
#
# COMPACT_ATOMS: atom_id res chain seq x y z
N MET A 1 5.98 -40.60 -15.00
CA MET A 1 7.40 -40.61 -15.42
C MET A 1 7.62 -40.66 -16.94
N LYS A 2 6.81 -41.36 -17.75
CA LYS A 2 7.02 -41.49 -19.20
C LYS A 2 6.77 -40.22 -20.05
N THR A 3 5.99 -39.25 -19.57
CA THR A 3 5.57 -38.07 -20.36
C THR A 3 6.48 -36.83 -20.21
N ILE A 4 7.40 -36.83 -19.25
CA ILE A 4 8.34 -35.70 -19.04
C ILE A 4 9.55 -35.79 -19.99
N PHE A 5 9.86 -37.00 -20.48
CA PHE A 5 11.01 -37.21 -21.38
C PHE A 5 10.77 -36.77 -22.84
N SER A 6 9.51 -36.65 -23.30
CA SER A 6 9.24 -36.35 -24.73
C SER A 6 9.58 -34.92 -25.15
N ARG A 7 9.60 -33.96 -24.22
CA ARG A 7 10.07 -32.59 -24.50
C ARG A 7 11.60 -32.46 -24.56
N ALA A 8 12.34 -33.46 -24.08
CA ALA A 8 13.80 -33.49 -24.13
C ALA A 8 14.35 -34.10 -25.44
N ASP A 9 13.51 -34.81 -26.19
CA ASP A 9 13.96 -35.55 -27.39
C ASP A 9 14.24 -34.63 -28.60
N ALA A 10 13.80 -33.36 -28.57
CA ALA A 10 14.12 -32.35 -29.60
C ALA A 10 15.48 -31.64 -29.41
N GLY A 11 16.22 -31.89 -28.32
CA GLY A 11 17.47 -31.21 -27.97
C GLY A 11 18.66 -32.15 -27.68
N SER A 12 18.73 -33.26 -28.40
CA SER A 12 19.41 -34.51 -28.00
C SER A 12 20.91 -34.47 -27.69
N ASN A 13 21.67 -33.47 -28.15
CA ASN A 13 23.12 -33.37 -27.84
C ASN A 13 23.43 -32.51 -26.61
N GLN A 14 22.61 -31.53 -26.26
CA GLN A 14 22.87 -30.62 -25.14
C GLN A 14 22.56 -31.23 -23.76
N PHE A 15 21.77 -32.32 -23.72
CA PHE A 15 21.33 -32.95 -22.47
C PHE A 15 21.93 -34.34 -22.22
N LYS A 16 22.86 -34.82 -23.06
CA LYS A 16 23.52 -36.13 -22.89
C LYS A 16 24.22 -36.26 -21.54
N GLY A 17 24.97 -35.24 -21.14
CA GLY A 17 25.63 -35.19 -19.83
C GLY A 17 24.63 -35.29 -18.69
N LEU A 18 23.60 -34.42 -18.70
CA LEU A 18 22.56 -34.40 -17.66
C LEU A 18 21.83 -35.75 -17.55
N ARG A 19 21.54 -36.39 -18.69
CA ARG A 19 20.88 -37.71 -18.73
C ARG A 19 21.77 -38.83 -18.17
N ALA A 20 23.09 -38.76 -18.38
CA ALA A 20 24.04 -39.71 -17.81
C ALA A 20 24.15 -39.56 -16.29
N ALA A 21 24.28 -38.32 -15.78
CA ALA A 21 24.34 -38.04 -14.35
C ALA A 21 23.03 -38.39 -13.60
N LEU A 22 21.87 -38.17 -14.23
CA LEU A 22 20.58 -38.56 -13.66
C LEU A 22 20.40 -40.08 -13.53
N LYS A 23 21.12 -40.88 -14.32
CA LYS A 23 21.07 -42.34 -14.21
C LYS A 23 21.94 -42.88 -13.08
N THR A 24 23.04 -42.21 -12.77
CA THR A 24 24.02 -42.66 -11.77
C THR A 24 23.77 -42.11 -10.37
N ASP A 25 23.03 -41.01 -10.23
CA ASP A 25 22.94 -40.28 -8.97
C ASP A 25 21.49 -40.16 -8.45
N ALA A 26 21.19 -40.92 -7.38
CA ALA A 26 19.88 -40.95 -6.73
C ALA A 26 19.43 -39.59 -6.17
N VAL A 27 20.38 -38.73 -5.79
CA VAL A 27 20.12 -37.37 -5.29
C VAL A 27 19.64 -36.46 -6.42
N LEU A 28 20.25 -36.57 -7.60
CA LEU A 28 19.83 -35.85 -8.80
C LEU A 28 18.44 -36.31 -9.28
N GLN A 29 18.11 -37.59 -9.12
CA GLN A 29 16.77 -38.11 -9.38
C GLN A 29 15.74 -37.52 -8.40
N GLU A 30 16.08 -37.39 -7.12
CA GLU A 30 15.21 -36.77 -6.13
C GLU A 30 14.97 -35.28 -6.42
N LEU A 31 16.01 -34.56 -6.82
CA LEU A 31 15.90 -33.16 -7.26
C LEU A 31 15.03 -33.02 -8.51
N THR A 32 15.07 -33.96 -9.46
CA THR A 32 14.27 -33.90 -10.69
C THR A 32 12.82 -34.39 -10.55
N LYS A 33 12.41 -34.86 -9.36
CA LYS A 33 10.99 -35.17 -9.07
C LYS A 33 10.10 -33.93 -9.16
N SER A 34 10.63 -32.72 -8.95
CA SER A 34 9.92 -31.49 -9.26
C SER A 34 10.17 -31.06 -10.72
N PRO A 35 9.10 -30.81 -11.51
CA PRO A 35 9.22 -30.34 -12.89
C PRO A 35 10.03 -29.04 -13.02
N LEU A 36 10.03 -28.20 -11.98
CA LEU A 36 10.78 -26.95 -11.95
C LEU A 36 12.28 -27.22 -11.92
N THR A 37 12.76 -28.02 -10.96
CA THR A 37 14.18 -28.28 -10.78
C THR A 37 14.76 -28.95 -12.02
N LEU A 38 13.98 -29.80 -12.70
CA LEU A 38 14.35 -30.31 -14.02
C LEU A 38 14.48 -29.18 -15.05
N ASN A 39 13.50 -28.27 -15.14
CA ASN A 39 13.57 -27.12 -16.06
C ASN A 39 14.76 -26.20 -15.75
N ILE A 40 15.01 -25.90 -14.48
CA ILE A 40 16.16 -25.13 -13.99
C ILE A 40 17.47 -25.85 -14.36
N MET A 41 17.56 -27.16 -14.11
CA MET A 41 18.71 -27.98 -14.48
C MET A 41 18.98 -27.93 -15.99
N THR A 42 17.93 -27.98 -16.82
CA THR A 42 18.10 -27.85 -18.28
C THR A 42 18.63 -26.48 -18.68
N LEU A 43 18.30 -25.42 -17.95
CA LEU A 43 18.76 -24.06 -18.24
C LEU A 43 20.19 -23.78 -17.73
N VAL A 44 20.57 -24.40 -16.61
CA VAL A 44 21.86 -24.18 -15.93
C VAL A 44 22.93 -25.14 -16.46
N TYR A 45 22.64 -26.44 -16.57
CA TYR A 45 23.64 -27.48 -16.87
C TYR A 45 23.92 -27.72 -18.35
N GLN A 46 23.43 -26.86 -19.26
CA GLN A 46 23.80 -26.91 -20.69
C GLN A 46 25.30 -26.69 -20.96
N LYS A 47 26.08 -26.16 -20.00
CA LYS A 47 27.48 -25.71 -20.22
C LYS A 47 28.51 -26.21 -19.20
N PHE A 48 28.15 -27.05 -18.22
CA PHE A 48 29.04 -27.37 -17.08
C PHE A 48 29.30 -28.87 -16.89
N SER A 49 30.48 -29.20 -16.36
CA SER A 49 30.93 -30.57 -16.06
C SER A 49 30.28 -31.10 -14.78
N LEU A 50 29.65 -32.27 -14.90
CA LEU A 50 28.83 -32.90 -13.84
C LEU A 50 29.66 -33.55 -12.72
N GLU A 51 30.98 -33.59 -12.86
CA GLU A 51 31.89 -34.32 -11.99
C GLU A 51 32.12 -33.64 -10.64
N GLN A 52 32.01 -32.31 -10.56
CA GLN A 52 32.15 -31.56 -9.31
C GLN A 52 30.88 -31.58 -8.45
N ILE A 53 29.70 -31.70 -9.08
CA ILE A 53 28.40 -31.58 -8.41
C ILE A 53 28.02 -32.87 -7.67
N SER A 54 28.36 -34.03 -8.23
CA SER A 54 28.01 -35.34 -7.64
C SER A 54 28.68 -35.60 -6.28
N ARG A 55 29.75 -34.86 -5.93
CA ARG A 55 30.50 -35.02 -4.68
C ARG A 55 29.92 -34.25 -3.48
N MET A 56 29.03 -33.28 -3.71
CA MET A 56 28.45 -32.47 -2.64
C MET A 56 27.24 -33.16 -1.97
N PRO A 57 26.90 -32.86 -0.71
CA PRO A 57 25.65 -33.30 -0.11
C PRO A 57 24.41 -32.64 -0.77
N LEU A 58 23.26 -33.31 -0.66
CA LEU A 58 21.94 -32.91 -1.22
C LEU A 58 21.61 -31.41 -1.04
N ALA A 59 21.78 -30.90 0.17
CA ALA A 59 21.45 -29.52 0.52
C ALA A 59 22.36 -28.49 -0.15
N GLU A 60 23.67 -28.79 -0.23
CA GLU A 60 24.65 -27.92 -0.89
C GLU A 60 24.47 -27.90 -2.41
N ARG A 61 24.16 -29.05 -3.02
CA ARG A 61 23.82 -29.10 -4.45
C ARG A 61 22.59 -28.28 -4.79
N ARG A 62 21.56 -28.35 -3.95
CA ARG A 62 20.33 -27.56 -4.15
C ARG A 62 20.62 -26.06 -4.06
N LYS A 63 21.49 -25.64 -3.15
CA LYS A 63 21.96 -24.24 -3.06
C LYS A 63 22.74 -23.83 -4.30
N ASP A 64 23.77 -24.59 -4.69
CA ASP A 64 24.59 -24.33 -5.88
C ASP A 64 23.73 -24.26 -7.16
N LEU A 65 22.75 -25.14 -7.31
CA LEU A 65 21.80 -25.11 -8.42
C LEU A 65 21.03 -23.79 -8.49
N PHE A 66 20.48 -23.31 -7.36
CA PHE A 66 19.74 -22.06 -7.33
C PHE A 66 20.65 -20.84 -7.46
N ASP A 67 21.85 -20.85 -6.89
CA ASP A 67 22.81 -19.76 -7.03
C ASP A 67 23.23 -19.57 -8.49
N ARG A 68 23.58 -20.66 -9.18
CA ARG A 68 23.87 -20.65 -10.62
C ARG A 68 22.67 -20.26 -11.46
N TYR A 69 21.46 -20.69 -11.07
CA TYR A 69 20.23 -20.26 -11.73
C TYR A 69 20.05 -18.74 -11.63
N ILE A 70 20.25 -18.17 -10.44
CA ILE A 70 20.12 -16.74 -10.18
C ILE A 70 21.12 -15.94 -11.04
N GLU A 71 22.40 -16.31 -11.00
CA GLU A 71 23.45 -15.67 -11.80
C GLU A 71 23.14 -15.75 -13.30
N ARG A 72 22.70 -16.92 -13.77
CA ARG A 72 22.33 -17.11 -15.17
C ARG A 72 21.12 -16.27 -15.59
N MET A 73 20.10 -16.13 -14.74
CA MET A 73 18.91 -15.33 -15.06
C MET A 73 19.21 -13.83 -15.04
N PHE A 74 20.06 -13.34 -14.14
CA PHE A 74 20.56 -11.96 -14.19
C PHE A 74 21.45 -11.70 -15.42
N SER A 75 22.26 -12.66 -15.84
CA SER A 75 23.12 -12.57 -17.03
C SER A 75 22.38 -12.75 -18.36
N ARG A 76 21.13 -13.22 -18.34
CA ARG A 76 20.35 -13.52 -19.55
C ARG A 76 19.94 -12.23 -20.29
N ARG A 77 20.79 -11.74 -21.20
CA ARG A 77 20.44 -10.65 -22.13
C ARG A 77 19.16 -11.03 -22.89
N LYS A 78 18.20 -10.08 -23.02
CA LYS A 78 16.94 -10.25 -23.77
C LYS A 78 17.28 -10.68 -25.21
N THR A 79 17.24 -11.97 -25.52
CA THR A 79 17.54 -12.47 -26.87
C THR A 79 16.32 -12.68 -27.74
N ASN A 80 15.08 -12.54 -27.25
CA ASN A 80 13.88 -12.79 -28.08
C ASN A 80 12.66 -11.95 -27.67
N ILE A 81 12.71 -10.64 -27.85
CA ILE A 81 11.50 -9.85 -28.14
C ILE A 81 11.86 -8.91 -29.29
N LYS A 82 11.86 -9.45 -30.51
CA LYS A 82 11.69 -8.66 -31.73
C LYS A 82 10.21 -8.26 -31.79
N ASP A 83 9.81 -7.29 -30.99
CA ASP A 83 8.61 -6.50 -31.25
C ASP A 83 8.98 -5.05 -31.01
N SER A 84 9.44 -4.46 -32.12
CA SER A 84 9.67 -3.05 -32.32
C SER A 84 8.35 -2.30 -32.15
N SER A 85 8.20 -1.53 -31.07
CA SER A 85 7.39 -0.30 -31.05
C SER A 85 7.29 0.41 -29.70
N ASN A 86 7.85 -0.13 -28.61
CA ASN A 86 7.98 0.64 -27.35
C ASN A 86 9.40 0.60 -26.81
N GLN A 87 10.24 1.43 -27.42
CA GLN A 87 11.49 1.91 -26.86
C GLN A 87 11.17 2.82 -25.65
N LYS A 88 10.76 2.23 -24.53
CA LYS A 88 10.59 2.96 -23.26
C LYS A 88 11.42 2.26 -22.17
N CYS A 89 12.65 2.76 -22.06
CA CYS A 89 13.59 2.63 -20.96
C CYS A 89 14.00 1.20 -20.57
N GLU A 90 15.09 0.72 -21.20
CA GLU A 90 15.96 -0.29 -20.59
C GLU A 90 16.64 0.30 -19.35
N LEU A 91 15.91 0.39 -18.23
CA LEU A 91 16.55 0.55 -16.93
C LEU A 91 17.21 -0.79 -16.60
N SER A 92 18.50 -0.88 -16.92
CA SER A 92 19.34 -1.98 -16.45
C SER A 92 19.53 -1.81 -14.95
N TYR A 93 18.65 -2.43 -14.15
CA TYR A 93 18.86 -2.49 -12.71
C TYR A 93 20.18 -3.20 -12.42
N GLU A 94 20.99 -2.63 -11.53
CA GLU A 94 22.21 -3.29 -11.07
C GLU A 94 21.85 -4.63 -10.42
N GLU A 95 22.60 -5.69 -10.75
CA GLU A 95 22.33 -7.05 -10.26
C GLU A 95 22.33 -7.09 -8.72
N ASN A 96 23.30 -6.44 -8.08
CA ASN A 96 23.43 -6.40 -6.63
C ASN A 96 22.18 -5.83 -5.95
N ILE A 97 21.67 -4.72 -6.48
CA ILE A 97 20.48 -4.03 -5.95
C ILE A 97 19.22 -4.87 -6.21
N SER A 98 19.08 -5.40 -7.42
CA SER A 98 17.96 -6.28 -7.80
C SER A 98 17.89 -7.52 -6.91
N ARG A 99 19.05 -8.13 -6.64
CA ARG A 99 19.18 -9.29 -5.75
C ARG A 99 18.76 -8.92 -4.33
N LYS A 100 19.19 -7.78 -3.80
CA LYS A 100 18.76 -7.29 -2.47
C LYS A 100 17.23 -7.15 -2.37
N TRP A 101 16.59 -6.55 -3.37
CA TRP A 101 15.13 -6.40 -3.39
C TRP A 101 14.38 -7.73 -3.47
N LEU A 102 14.86 -8.69 -4.28
CA LEU A 102 14.28 -10.03 -4.34
C LEU A 102 14.46 -10.81 -3.04
N ILE A 103 15.61 -10.70 -2.40
CA ILE A 103 15.87 -11.30 -1.07
C ILE A 103 14.91 -10.70 -0.04
N TRP A 104 14.80 -9.37 0.02
CA TRP A 104 13.89 -8.69 0.95
C TRP A 104 12.43 -9.09 0.74
N LEU A 105 11.99 -9.17 -0.52
CA LEU A 105 10.65 -9.61 -0.88
C LEU A 105 10.41 -11.06 -0.45
N ALA A 106 11.33 -11.97 -0.81
CA ALA A 106 11.22 -13.39 -0.50
C ALA A 106 11.17 -13.65 1.00
N HIS A 107 12.04 -12.99 1.76
CA HIS A 107 12.10 -13.10 3.22
C HIS A 107 10.77 -12.67 3.87
N ASN A 108 10.19 -11.54 3.46
CA ASN A 108 8.92 -11.07 4.00
C ASN A 108 7.74 -11.96 3.59
N MET A 109 7.71 -12.44 2.34
CA MET A 109 6.68 -13.38 1.88
C MET A 109 6.76 -14.72 2.61
N GLN A 110 7.96 -15.25 2.87
CA GLN A 110 8.17 -16.51 3.60
C GLN A 110 7.69 -16.37 5.05
N LYS A 111 8.11 -15.30 5.75
CA LYS A 111 7.74 -15.05 7.15
C LYS A 111 6.22 -14.98 7.37
N ARG A 112 5.46 -14.57 6.36
CA ARG A 112 4.00 -14.43 6.40
C ARG A 112 3.24 -15.55 5.71
N SER A 113 3.94 -16.58 5.22
CA SER A 113 3.33 -17.65 4.41
C SER A 113 2.52 -17.14 3.21
N GLN A 114 2.89 -15.99 2.65
CA GLN A 114 2.21 -15.41 1.49
C GLN A 114 2.75 -16.03 0.19
N SER A 115 1.86 -16.57 -0.62
CA SER A 115 2.18 -17.09 -1.96
C SER A 115 2.11 -16.00 -3.03
N ILE A 116 1.13 -15.10 -2.93
CA ILE A 116 0.87 -13.98 -3.83
C ILE A 116 1.28 -12.67 -3.15
N PHE A 117 2.14 -11.92 -3.83
CA PHE A 117 2.55 -10.59 -3.45
C PHE A 117 1.72 -9.54 -4.18
N LEU A 118 1.07 -8.67 -3.42
CA LEU A 118 0.39 -7.48 -3.93
C LEU A 118 1.11 -6.25 -3.39
N ILE A 119 1.43 -5.29 -4.26
CA ILE A 119 2.22 -4.12 -3.89
C ILE A 119 1.49 -3.25 -2.86
N GLU A 120 0.16 -3.19 -2.94
CA GLU A 120 -0.71 -2.52 -1.97
C GLU A 120 -0.77 -3.23 -0.61
N ARG A 121 -0.33 -4.50 -0.51
CA ARG A 121 -0.28 -5.24 0.77
C ARG A 121 1.06 -5.16 1.48
N ILE A 122 1.94 -4.23 1.09
CA ILE A 122 3.14 -3.95 1.89
C ILE A 122 2.67 -3.30 3.20
N GLN A 123 3.07 -3.89 4.32
CA GLN A 123 2.62 -3.48 5.65
C GLN A 123 3.78 -2.85 6.47
N PRO A 124 3.52 -1.92 7.41
CA PRO A 124 4.56 -1.22 8.17
C PRO A 124 5.50 -2.16 8.95
N ASN A 125 4.97 -3.29 9.38
CA ASN A 125 5.69 -4.37 10.05
C ASN A 125 6.66 -5.16 9.13
N TRP A 126 6.73 -4.88 7.81
CA TRP A 126 7.78 -5.38 6.90
C TRP A 126 9.11 -4.64 7.06
N LEU A 127 9.11 -3.47 7.70
CA LEU A 127 10.32 -2.75 8.05
C LEU A 127 11.10 -3.57 9.09
N SER A 128 12.32 -4.01 8.77
CA SER A 128 13.14 -4.81 9.69
C SER A 128 13.77 -3.94 10.78
N SER A 129 14.20 -2.73 10.44
CA SER A 129 14.89 -1.81 11.35
C SER A 129 13.95 -1.15 12.36
N LYS A 130 14.31 -1.20 13.66
CA LYS A 130 13.61 -0.45 14.72
C LYS A 130 13.59 1.06 14.44
N LYS A 131 14.66 1.59 13.84
CA LYS A 131 14.74 3.02 13.45
C LYS A 131 13.74 3.35 12.33
N ALA A 132 13.62 2.49 11.32
CA ALA A 132 12.66 2.69 10.24
C ALA A 132 11.21 2.61 10.73
N LYS A 133 10.92 1.69 11.67
CA LYS A 133 9.62 1.60 12.34
C LYS A 133 9.28 2.86 13.15
N PHE A 134 10.23 3.37 13.91
CA PHE A 134 10.05 4.61 14.67
C PHE A 134 9.85 5.81 13.73
N LEU A 135 10.66 5.91 12.67
CA LEU A 135 10.55 6.96 11.66
C LEU A 135 9.19 6.93 10.95
N TYR A 136 8.68 5.74 10.63
CA TYR A 136 7.32 5.56 10.08
C TYR A 136 6.26 6.12 11.03
N SER A 137 6.28 5.69 12.29
CA SER A 137 5.32 6.14 13.30
C SER A 137 5.38 7.66 13.49
N LEU A 138 6.59 8.23 13.54
CA LEU A 138 6.82 9.66 13.71
C LEU A 138 6.32 10.47 12.52
N LEU A 139 6.71 10.08 11.30
CA LEU A 139 6.29 10.77 10.07
C LEU A 139 4.78 10.69 9.88
N PHE A 140 4.18 9.52 10.07
CA PHE A 140 2.73 9.37 9.98
C PHE A 140 2.00 10.24 11.00
N SER A 141 2.45 10.23 12.26
CA SER A 141 1.82 11.02 13.32
C SER A 141 1.93 12.52 13.07
N LEU A 142 3.11 12.99 12.65
CA LEU A 142 3.35 14.40 12.36
C LEU A 142 2.57 14.86 11.13
N SER A 143 2.52 14.05 10.07
CA SER A 143 1.71 14.35 8.88
C SER A 143 0.22 14.37 9.21
N PHE A 144 -0.29 13.38 9.94
CA PHE A 144 -1.70 13.32 10.32
C PHE A 144 -2.10 14.51 11.19
N GLY A 145 -1.35 14.78 12.27
CA GLY A 145 -1.59 15.91 13.14
C GLY A 145 -1.42 17.25 12.42
N GLY A 146 -0.34 17.42 11.65
CA GLY A 146 -0.08 18.65 10.90
C GLY A 146 -1.18 18.97 9.89
N ILE A 147 -1.62 18.00 9.09
CA ILE A 147 -2.71 18.18 8.13
C ILE A 147 -4.01 18.52 8.89
N GLY A 148 -4.37 17.76 9.91
CA GLY A 148 -5.58 18.00 10.70
C GLY A 148 -5.60 19.36 11.39
N GLY A 149 -4.50 19.73 12.04
CA GLY A 149 -4.34 21.02 12.72
C GLY A 149 -4.38 22.20 11.77
N LEU A 150 -3.72 22.12 10.61
CA LEU A 150 -3.79 23.17 9.59
C LEU A 150 -5.22 23.35 9.05
N LEU A 151 -5.93 22.25 8.75
CA LEU A 151 -7.31 22.33 8.28
C LEU A 151 -8.23 22.98 9.33
N ILE A 152 -8.13 22.56 10.60
CA ILE A 152 -8.92 23.14 11.70
C ILE A 152 -8.58 24.63 11.90
N GLY A 153 -7.29 24.97 11.87
CA GLY A 153 -6.81 26.35 11.96
C GLY A 153 -7.36 27.24 10.85
N MET A 154 -7.35 26.75 9.61
CA MET A 154 -7.91 27.47 8.46
C MET A 154 -9.42 27.65 8.57
N ILE A 155 -10.16 26.62 9.01
CA ILE A 155 -11.61 26.72 9.25
C ILE A 155 -11.88 27.80 10.30
N PHE A 156 -11.14 27.78 11.41
CA PHE A 156 -11.30 28.76 12.48
C PHE A 156 -10.94 30.17 12.02
N TRP A 157 -9.84 30.34 11.29
CA TRP A 157 -9.41 31.61 10.71
C TRP A 157 -10.50 32.24 9.85
N LEU A 158 -11.05 31.47 8.91
CA LEU A 158 -12.05 31.95 7.95
C LEU A 158 -13.42 32.25 8.59
N THR A 159 -13.75 31.58 9.69
CA THR A 159 -15.05 31.74 10.36
C THR A 159 -14.97 32.76 11.49
N VAL A 160 -14.22 32.45 12.55
CA VAL A 160 -14.16 33.25 13.78
C VAL A 160 -12.99 34.23 13.76
N GLY A 161 -11.86 33.86 13.15
CA GLY A 161 -10.64 34.68 13.12
C GLY A 161 -10.84 36.06 12.52
N VAL A 162 -11.68 36.18 11.47
CA VAL A 162 -12.03 37.44 10.81
C VAL A 162 -12.79 38.42 11.73
N LEU A 163 -13.40 37.94 12.81
CA LEU A 163 -14.09 38.80 13.77
C LEU A 163 -13.11 39.67 14.57
N PHE A 164 -11.92 39.14 14.86
CA PHE A 164 -10.89 39.85 15.61
C PHE A 164 -10.14 40.85 14.72
N GLN A 165 -9.83 42.03 15.25
CA GLN A 165 -9.03 43.04 14.54
C GLN A 165 -7.53 42.71 14.63
N ASN A 166 -6.77 43.19 13.63
CA ASN A 166 -5.31 43.06 13.55
C ASN A 166 -4.84 41.59 13.53
N ILE A 167 -3.61 41.35 13.98
CA ILE A 167 -2.94 40.04 13.91
C ILE A 167 -3.49 39.02 14.92
N TRP A 168 -4.35 39.44 15.86
CA TRP A 168 -4.86 38.58 16.94
C TRP A 168 -5.72 37.41 16.44
N GLY A 169 -6.54 37.61 15.41
CA GLY A 169 -7.30 36.52 14.80
C GLY A 169 -6.40 35.43 14.22
N PHE A 170 -5.25 35.82 13.66
CA PHE A 170 -4.29 34.91 13.08
C PHE A 170 -3.54 34.15 14.18
N ILE A 171 -3.11 34.86 15.22
CA ILE A 171 -2.44 34.26 16.39
C ILE A 171 -3.35 33.21 17.04
N LEU A 172 -4.64 33.51 17.22
CA LEU A 172 -5.62 32.56 17.78
C LEU A 172 -5.84 31.34 16.87
N ALA A 173 -5.97 31.56 15.56
CA ALA A 173 -6.13 30.46 14.61
C ALA A 173 -4.87 29.58 14.55
N ALA A 174 -3.68 30.17 14.57
CA ALA A 174 -2.40 29.46 14.55
C ALA A 174 -2.14 28.70 15.85
N SER A 175 -2.50 29.26 17.01
CA SER A 175 -2.37 28.58 18.29
C SER A 175 -3.31 27.37 18.38
N LEU A 176 -4.55 27.50 17.91
CA LEU A 176 -5.47 26.38 17.77
C LEU A 176 -4.96 25.33 16.79
N ALA A 177 -4.45 25.75 15.62
CA ALA A 177 -3.86 24.84 14.63
C ALA A 177 -2.73 24.01 15.24
N LEU A 178 -1.83 24.65 15.97
CA LEU A 178 -0.72 23.99 16.64
C LEU A 178 -1.21 23.05 17.75
N PHE A 179 -2.17 23.48 18.56
CA PHE A 179 -2.76 22.66 19.62
C PHE A 179 -3.38 21.37 19.06
N TYR A 180 -4.23 21.49 18.03
CA TYR A 180 -4.83 20.33 17.39
C TYR A 180 -3.80 19.49 16.63
N ALA A 181 -2.75 20.09 16.08
CA ALA A 181 -1.68 19.33 15.44
C ALA A 181 -0.91 18.47 16.45
N LEU A 182 -0.60 19.00 17.63
CA LEU A 182 0.07 18.25 18.69
C LEU A 182 -0.83 17.16 19.25
N MET A 183 -2.09 17.47 19.55
CA MET A 183 -3.09 16.49 20.02
C MET A 183 -3.34 15.39 19.00
N GLY A 184 -3.48 15.74 17.72
CA GLY A 184 -3.67 14.77 16.64
C GLY A 184 -2.44 13.88 16.44
N SER A 185 -1.24 14.46 16.55
CA SER A 185 0.02 13.71 16.42
C SER A 185 0.20 12.71 17.57
N THR A 186 -0.07 13.11 18.81
CA THR A 186 0.04 12.21 19.97
C THR A 186 -1.01 11.10 19.90
N TRP A 187 -2.26 11.44 19.57
CA TRP A 187 -3.32 10.46 19.37
C TRP A 187 -2.99 9.46 18.25
N ALA A 188 -2.52 9.93 17.09
CA ALA A 188 -2.12 9.08 15.97
C ALA A 188 -0.97 8.15 16.36
N SER A 189 0.05 8.65 17.06
CA SER A 189 1.18 7.84 17.52
C SER A 189 0.76 6.70 18.47
N LEU A 190 -0.22 6.96 19.33
CA LEU A 190 -0.72 5.98 20.31
C LEU A 190 -1.70 4.97 19.72
N THR A 191 -2.37 5.29 18.62
CA THR A 191 -3.45 4.49 18.02
C THR A 191 -3.04 3.89 16.67
N ILE A 192 -3.24 4.64 15.58
CA ILE A 192 -3.17 4.20 14.18
C ILE A 192 -1.73 4.19 13.65
N GLY A 193 -0.86 5.04 14.18
CA GLY A 193 0.56 5.15 13.81
C GLY A 193 1.42 4.01 14.35
N LYS A 194 0.87 3.16 15.22
CA LYS A 194 1.56 1.96 15.69
C LYS A 194 1.85 1.03 14.53
N VAL A 195 3.12 0.68 14.37
CA VAL A 195 3.62 -0.25 13.34
C VAL A 195 2.98 -1.65 13.41
N SER A 196 2.40 -2.00 14.56
CA SER A 196 1.68 -3.26 14.77
C SER A 196 0.28 -3.27 14.16
N CYS A 197 -0.29 -2.11 13.83
CA CYS A 197 -1.57 -2.03 13.13
C CYS A 197 -1.33 -2.38 11.66
N GLU A 198 -2.01 -3.42 11.20
CA GLU A 198 -2.06 -3.71 9.77
C GLU A 198 -2.93 -2.64 9.09
N ILE A 199 -2.45 -2.13 7.96
CA ILE A 199 -3.21 -1.27 7.08
C ILE A 199 -4.32 -2.15 6.52
N GLU A 200 -5.54 -1.94 7.00
CA GLU A 200 -6.73 -2.58 6.47
C GLU A 200 -6.96 -2.08 5.04
N PRO A 201 -6.93 -2.95 4.02
CA PRO A 201 -7.21 -2.54 2.65
C PRO A 201 -8.70 -2.19 2.55
N LEU A 202 -9.02 -0.89 2.58
CA LEU A 202 -10.39 -0.38 2.48
C LEU A 202 -10.86 -0.25 1.01
N GLU A 203 -10.35 -1.11 0.13
CA GLU A 203 -10.17 -0.72 -1.28
C GLU A 203 -11.33 -1.13 -2.19
N THR A 204 -12.28 -1.94 -1.73
CA THR A 204 -13.54 -2.12 -2.45
C THR A 204 -14.70 -1.89 -1.49
N LEU A 205 -15.62 -0.99 -1.82
CA LEU A 205 -16.80 -0.71 -0.99
C LEU A 205 -17.78 -1.88 -1.21
N ASP A 206 -17.83 -2.90 -0.33
CA ASP A 206 -18.94 -3.86 -0.41
C ASP A 206 -20.15 -3.31 0.33
N TRP A 207 -21.26 -3.31 -0.38
CA TRP A 207 -22.52 -2.85 0.16
C TRP A 207 -23.19 -4.02 0.86
N SER A 208 -22.72 -4.34 2.08
CA SER A 208 -23.48 -5.25 2.94
C SER A 208 -24.76 -4.55 3.35
N TYR A 209 -25.84 -4.83 2.61
CA TYR A 209 -27.15 -4.21 2.77
C TYR A 209 -27.62 -4.21 4.24
N LYS A 210 -27.33 -5.31 4.98
CA LYS A 210 -27.65 -5.43 6.41
C LYS A 210 -26.86 -4.46 7.30
N ASN A 211 -25.55 -4.32 7.07
CA ASN A 211 -24.70 -3.42 7.86
C ASN A 211 -25.02 -1.96 7.54
N ILE A 212 -25.28 -1.65 6.28
CA ILE A 212 -25.65 -0.32 5.82
C ILE A 212 -26.97 0.12 6.45
N ILE A 213 -28.01 -0.72 6.40
CA ILE A 213 -29.29 -0.39 7.02
C ILE A 213 -29.13 -0.16 8.52
N LYS A 214 -28.40 -1.05 9.23
CA LYS A 214 -28.17 -0.90 10.67
C LYS A 214 -27.45 0.41 10.98
N SER A 215 -26.39 0.73 10.23
CA SER A 215 -25.61 1.95 10.42
C SER A 215 -26.42 3.20 10.08
N ILE A 216 -27.20 3.21 9.00
CA ILE A 216 -28.10 4.32 8.64
C ILE A 216 -29.17 4.53 9.72
N ILE A 217 -29.83 3.47 10.20
CA ILE A 217 -30.85 3.60 11.25
C ILE A 217 -30.23 4.17 12.52
N SER A 218 -29.07 3.63 12.95
CA SER A 218 -28.37 4.13 14.14
C SER A 218 -27.91 5.59 13.98
N GLY A 219 -27.42 5.95 12.79
CA GLY A 219 -26.96 7.28 12.45
C GLY A 219 -28.10 8.30 12.41
N CYS A 220 -29.21 7.97 11.76
CA CYS A 220 -30.41 8.80 11.73
C CYS A 220 -31.01 8.97 13.14
N PHE A 221 -31.07 7.89 13.93
CA PHE A 221 -31.56 7.96 15.31
C PHE A 221 -30.69 8.91 16.16
N ALA A 222 -29.37 8.75 16.10
CA ALA A 222 -28.44 9.64 16.78
C ALA A 222 -28.57 11.09 16.29
N GLY A 223 -28.70 11.30 14.98
CA GLY A 223 -28.88 12.62 14.37
C GLY A 223 -30.16 13.31 14.85
N VAL A 224 -31.28 12.60 14.90
CA VAL A 224 -32.56 13.14 15.41
C VAL A 224 -32.49 13.45 16.90
N LEU A 225 -31.81 12.60 17.69
CA LEU A 225 -31.63 12.83 19.12
C LEU A 225 -30.82 14.11 19.38
N ILE A 226 -29.69 14.29 18.68
CA ILE A 226 -28.84 15.47 18.81
C ILE A 226 -29.56 16.71 18.28
N TYR A 227 -30.30 16.58 17.16
CA TYR A 227 -31.14 17.66 16.65
C TYR A 227 -32.16 18.11 17.70
N LYS A 228 -32.88 17.20 18.36
CA LYS A 228 -33.83 17.58 19.42
C LYS A 228 -33.16 18.30 20.61
N LEU A 229 -31.91 17.95 20.92
CA LEU A 229 -31.17 18.56 22.02
C LEU A 229 -30.63 19.97 21.66
N THR A 230 -30.12 20.13 20.43
CA THR A 230 -29.38 21.32 20.00
C THR A 230 -30.19 22.27 19.11
N ASN A 231 -31.30 21.78 18.57
CA ASN A 231 -32.12 22.40 17.52
C ASN A 231 -31.35 22.72 16.22
N MET A 232 -30.19 22.08 15.98
CA MET A 232 -29.37 22.31 14.78
C MET A 232 -29.61 21.24 13.72
N SER A 233 -30.24 21.63 12.61
CA SER A 233 -30.61 20.74 11.50
C SER A 233 -29.45 19.95 10.89
N ILE A 234 -28.21 20.44 11.01
CA ILE A 234 -27.04 19.74 10.45
C ILE A 234 -26.80 18.36 11.05
N PHE A 235 -27.18 18.13 12.31
CA PHE A 235 -26.97 16.83 12.95
C PHE A 235 -27.80 15.71 12.31
N LEU A 236 -28.88 16.04 11.61
CA LEU A 236 -29.62 15.09 10.78
C LEU A 236 -28.76 14.61 9.59
N ILE A 237 -28.07 15.54 8.94
CA ILE A 237 -27.19 15.25 7.79
C ILE A 237 -25.93 14.51 8.25
N ILE A 238 -25.34 14.93 9.38
CA ILE A 238 -24.21 14.26 10.04
C ILE A 238 -24.58 12.82 10.38
N GLY A 239 -25.73 12.59 11.02
CA GLY A 239 -26.19 11.26 11.39
C GLY A 239 -26.31 10.33 10.18
N LEU A 240 -26.89 10.83 9.09
CA LEU A 240 -27.05 10.06 7.84
C LEU A 240 -25.68 9.75 7.19
N LEU A 241 -24.77 10.73 7.10
CA LEU A 241 -23.46 10.54 6.48
C LEU A 241 -22.53 9.64 7.32
N ILE A 242 -22.59 9.73 8.65
CA ILE A 242 -21.91 8.79 9.55
C ILE A 242 -22.49 7.37 9.35
N GLY A 243 -23.81 7.24 9.25
CA GLY A 243 -24.46 5.96 8.99
C GLY A 243 -24.01 5.31 7.67
N ILE A 244 -23.85 6.10 6.61
CA ILE A 244 -23.33 5.60 5.32
C ILE A 244 -21.85 5.23 5.43
N THR A 245 -21.00 6.09 6.00
CA THR A 245 -19.55 5.84 6.08
C THR A 245 -19.19 4.60 6.92
N PHE A 246 -19.87 4.39 8.06
CA PHE A 246 -19.65 3.21 8.91
C PHE A 246 -20.36 1.95 8.40
N GLY A 247 -21.41 2.10 7.59
CA GLY A 247 -22.11 0.99 6.95
C GLY A 247 -21.29 0.29 5.86
N VAL A 248 -20.35 1.02 5.25
CA VAL A 248 -19.51 0.48 4.18
C VAL A 248 -18.29 -0.23 4.76
N GLN A 249 -18.21 -1.54 4.52
CA GLN A 249 -17.06 -2.39 4.86
C GLN A 249 -16.56 -3.06 3.59
N GLY A 250 -15.25 -3.11 3.40
CA GLY A 250 -14.68 -3.67 2.19
C GLY A 250 -14.46 -5.18 2.24
N PRO A 251 -14.71 -5.92 1.15
CA PRO A 251 -14.41 -7.33 1.04
C PRO A 251 -12.91 -7.54 0.73
N ASN A 252 -12.46 -8.78 0.93
CA ASN A 252 -11.10 -9.21 0.62
C ASN A 252 -10.81 -9.10 -0.88
N LEU A 253 -9.81 -8.30 -1.24
CA LEU A 253 -9.28 -8.13 -2.60
C LEU A 253 -8.58 -9.41 -3.11
N GLU A 254 -9.35 -10.40 -3.53
CA GLU A 254 -8.81 -11.53 -4.29
C GLU A 254 -8.80 -11.26 -5.82
N LYS A 255 -9.28 -10.09 -6.28
CA LYS A 255 -9.49 -9.81 -7.71
C LYS A 255 -8.98 -8.44 -8.20
N THR A 256 -7.79 -8.00 -7.81
CA THR A 256 -7.16 -6.86 -8.51
C THR A 256 -6.57 -7.34 -9.84
N MET A 257 -6.77 -6.58 -10.91
CA MET A 257 -6.28 -6.92 -12.26
C MET A 257 -5.04 -6.09 -12.62
N ILE A 258 -4.87 -4.94 -11.97
CA ILE A 258 -3.79 -4.00 -12.21
C ILE A 258 -2.97 -3.84 -10.92
N PRO A 259 -1.62 -3.82 -10.99
CA PRO A 259 -0.82 -3.56 -9.81
C PRO A 259 -1.10 -2.13 -9.29
N ASN A 260 -1.18 -1.98 -7.97
CA ASN A 260 -1.43 -0.70 -7.29
C ASN A 260 -2.85 -0.13 -7.46
N GLU A 261 -3.79 -0.94 -7.92
CA GLU A 261 -5.18 -0.55 -8.14
C GLU A 261 -5.85 -0.07 -6.85
N GLY A 262 -5.52 -0.72 -5.73
CA GLY A 262 -6.06 -0.40 -4.42
C GLY A 262 -5.75 1.02 -3.92
N ILE A 263 -4.49 1.46 -4.10
CA ILE A 263 -4.07 2.82 -3.70
C ILE A 263 -4.84 3.87 -4.52
N TRP A 264 -5.03 3.62 -5.81
CA TRP A 264 -5.81 4.50 -6.68
C TRP A 264 -7.30 4.52 -6.30
N GLN A 265 -7.86 3.38 -5.90
CA GLN A 265 -9.23 3.29 -5.41
C GLN A 265 -9.39 4.06 -4.08
N SER A 266 -8.44 3.93 -3.15
CA SER A 266 -8.41 4.70 -1.91
C SER A 266 -8.33 6.21 -2.16
N LEU A 267 -7.53 6.65 -3.14
CA LEU A 267 -7.45 8.06 -3.53
C LEU A 267 -8.77 8.57 -4.12
N LYS A 268 -9.39 7.80 -5.03
CA LYS A 268 -10.70 8.14 -5.61
C LYS A 268 -11.78 8.22 -4.53
N ASN A 269 -11.78 7.28 -3.58
CA ASN A 269 -12.72 7.28 -2.45
C ASN A 269 -12.50 8.50 -1.56
N THR A 270 -11.25 8.87 -1.26
CA THR A 270 -10.90 10.08 -0.50
C THR A 270 -11.50 11.34 -1.14
N ILE A 271 -11.37 11.49 -2.47
CA ILE A 271 -11.94 12.61 -3.21
C ILE A 271 -13.47 12.58 -3.16
N PHE A 272 -14.08 11.42 -3.39
CA PHE A 272 -15.52 11.23 -3.34
C PHE A 272 -16.12 11.60 -1.97
N PHE A 273 -15.54 11.07 -0.89
CA PHE A 273 -15.95 11.42 0.48
C PHE A 273 -15.69 12.90 0.78
N SER A 274 -14.62 13.50 0.26
CA SER A 274 -14.37 14.92 0.45
C SER A 274 -15.46 15.80 -0.18
N ILE A 275 -15.90 15.47 -1.40
CA ILE A 275 -16.97 16.20 -2.10
C ILE A 275 -18.29 16.05 -1.35
N ILE A 276 -18.65 14.84 -0.94
CA ILE A 276 -19.85 14.59 -0.13
C ILE A 276 -19.78 15.33 1.19
N GLY A 277 -18.63 15.31 1.86
CA GLY A 277 -18.38 16.02 3.09
C GLY A 277 -18.53 17.53 2.91
N ALA A 278 -18.00 18.10 1.83
CA ALA A 278 -18.08 19.53 1.56
C ALA A 278 -19.53 19.98 1.31
N LEU A 279 -20.24 19.30 0.42
CA LEU A 279 -21.60 19.65 0.02
C LEU A 279 -22.64 19.30 1.10
N GLY A 280 -22.48 18.15 1.75
CA GLY A 280 -23.43 17.64 2.74
C GLY A 280 -23.19 18.18 4.16
N LEU A 281 -21.94 18.42 4.56
CA LEU A 281 -21.62 18.84 5.93
C LEU A 281 -20.99 20.22 5.98
N GLY A 282 -19.89 20.43 5.27
CA GLY A 282 -19.05 21.59 5.45
C GLY A 282 -19.78 22.89 5.15
N ILE A 283 -20.41 23.00 3.98
CA ILE A 283 -21.12 24.22 3.56
C ILE A 283 -22.36 24.46 4.46
N PRO A 284 -23.26 23.48 4.68
CA PRO A 284 -24.35 23.66 5.63
C PRO A 284 -23.89 24.07 7.04
N ALA A 285 -22.79 23.49 7.53
CA ALA A 285 -22.23 23.83 8.84
C ALA A 285 -21.80 25.28 8.90
N ALA A 286 -21.09 25.73 7.88
CA ALA A 286 -20.60 27.09 7.79
C ALA A 286 -21.74 28.12 7.72
N PHE A 287 -22.83 27.83 7.03
CA PHE A 287 -24.00 28.72 7.06
C PHE A 287 -24.70 28.71 8.42
N GLN A 288 -24.78 27.55 9.06
CA GLN A 288 -25.39 27.44 10.39
C GLN A 288 -24.54 28.10 11.49
N THR A 289 -23.21 28.17 11.35
CA THR A 289 -22.37 28.94 12.28
C THR A 289 -22.64 30.45 12.17
N LYS A 290 -22.96 30.96 10.98
CA LYS A 290 -23.37 32.36 10.78
C LYS A 290 -24.72 32.66 11.43
N GLU A 291 -25.65 31.72 11.38
CA GLU A 291 -26.95 31.83 12.07
C GLU A 291 -26.78 31.76 13.59
N LEU A 292 -25.98 30.82 14.09
CA LEU A 292 -25.66 30.70 15.51
C LEU A 292 -24.95 31.94 16.06
N LEU A 293 -24.04 32.55 15.30
CA LEU A 293 -23.38 33.80 15.69
C LEU A 293 -24.39 34.94 15.90
N LEU A 294 -25.42 35.04 15.05
CA LEU A 294 -26.49 36.02 15.21
C LEU A 294 -27.26 35.81 16.51
N ILE A 295 -27.62 34.56 16.82
CA ILE A 295 -28.36 34.19 18.03
C ILE A 295 -27.54 34.50 19.28
N VAL A 296 -26.24 34.19 19.28
CA VAL A 296 -25.38 34.38 20.47
C VAL A 296 -25.06 35.86 20.69
N THR A 297 -24.68 36.58 19.64
CA THR A 297 -24.20 37.97 19.77
C THR A 297 -25.29 39.01 19.67
N HIS A 298 -26.50 38.64 19.22
CA HIS A 298 -27.60 39.55 18.89
C HIS A 298 -27.19 40.68 17.93
N SER A 299 -26.09 40.50 17.19
CA SER A 299 -25.40 41.57 16.45
C SER A 299 -25.30 41.23 14.97
N ILE A 300 -26.16 41.87 14.17
CA ILE A 300 -26.17 41.75 12.70
C ILE A 300 -24.84 42.23 12.08
N SER A 301 -24.19 43.23 12.69
CA SER A 301 -22.90 43.77 12.23
C SER A 301 -21.78 42.73 12.28
N LEU A 302 -21.67 41.97 13.37
CA LEU A 302 -20.70 40.88 13.54
C LEU A 302 -20.99 39.73 12.58
N GLN A 303 -22.26 39.40 12.38
CA GLN A 303 -22.69 38.38 11.42
C GLN A 303 -22.26 38.73 9.99
N ASN A 304 -22.44 39.97 9.57
CA ASN A 304 -22.10 40.43 8.22
C ASN A 304 -20.60 40.56 7.97
N LYS A 305 -19.79 40.62 9.03
CA LYS A 305 -18.32 40.62 8.93
C LYS A 305 -17.78 39.30 8.38
N ILE A 306 -18.50 38.19 8.57
CA ILE A 306 -18.18 36.91 7.94
C ILE A 306 -18.78 36.86 6.54
N SER A 307 -17.91 36.94 5.53
CA SER A 307 -18.32 36.87 4.14
C SER A 307 -18.84 35.46 3.79
N ASN A 308 -19.80 35.38 2.88
CA ASN A 308 -20.30 34.08 2.41
C ASN A 308 -19.19 33.28 1.68
N ILE A 309 -18.20 33.96 1.09
CA ILE A 309 -17.04 33.34 0.45
C ILE A 309 -16.21 32.60 1.49
N ASN A 310 -15.97 33.21 2.66
CA ASN A 310 -15.23 32.57 3.74
C ASN A 310 -15.93 31.33 4.27
N LEU A 311 -17.27 31.35 4.31
CA LEU A 311 -18.09 30.20 4.74
C LEU A 311 -18.05 29.05 3.73
N ILE A 312 -18.17 29.35 2.44
CA ILE A 312 -18.06 28.33 1.40
C ILE A 312 -16.64 27.73 1.44
N SER A 313 -15.62 28.57 1.58
CA SER A 313 -14.22 28.15 1.68
C SER A 313 -13.98 27.27 2.90
N SER A 314 -14.47 27.66 4.07
CA SER A 314 -14.35 26.86 5.30
C SER A 314 -15.15 25.56 5.20
N GLY A 315 -16.29 25.55 4.52
CA GLY A 315 -17.07 24.36 4.24
C GLY A 315 -16.35 23.37 3.32
N ILE A 316 -15.68 23.85 2.27
CA ILE A 316 -14.85 23.01 1.39
C ILE A 316 -13.69 22.39 2.19
N ILE A 317 -13.02 23.19 3.04
CA ILE A 317 -11.92 22.72 3.90
C ILE A 317 -12.41 21.68 4.92
N ALA A 318 -13.60 21.88 5.51
CA ALA A 318 -14.24 20.89 6.38
C ALA A 318 -14.58 19.59 5.62
N GLY A 319 -14.99 19.71 4.35
CA GLY A 319 -15.17 18.56 3.46
C GLY A 319 -13.87 17.78 3.20
N LEU A 320 -12.75 18.46 2.98
CA LEU A 320 -11.43 17.82 2.88
C LEU A 320 -11.09 17.02 4.15
N PHE A 321 -11.41 17.55 5.33
CA PHE A 321 -11.23 16.84 6.60
C PHE A 321 -12.03 15.54 6.66
N PHE A 322 -13.27 15.54 6.13
CA PHE A 322 -14.11 14.34 6.04
C PHE A 322 -13.58 13.32 5.01
N GLY A 323 -12.96 13.78 3.92
CA GLY A 323 -12.26 12.91 2.96
C GLY A 323 -11.06 12.18 3.57
N LEU A 324 -10.36 12.82 4.51
CA LEU A 324 -9.21 12.27 5.25
C LEU A 324 -9.60 11.24 6.33
N THR A 325 -10.78 10.65 6.22
CA THR A 325 -11.21 9.49 7.04
C THR A 325 -10.45 8.22 6.61
N LYS A 326 -10.98 7.02 6.90
CA LYS A 326 -10.32 5.73 6.61
C LYS A 326 -9.59 5.63 5.26
N PRO A 327 -10.18 6.02 4.10
CA PRO A 327 -9.49 5.95 2.81
C PRO A 327 -8.30 6.91 2.70
N GLY A 328 -8.43 8.14 3.20
CA GLY A 328 -7.33 9.12 3.20
C GLY A 328 -6.19 8.72 4.13
N ILE A 329 -6.52 8.13 5.28
CA ILE A 329 -5.53 7.56 6.21
C ILE A 329 -4.73 6.43 5.54
N ALA A 330 -5.40 5.51 4.84
CA ALA A 330 -4.72 4.42 4.12
C ALA A 330 -3.76 4.95 3.04
N CYS A 331 -4.18 5.96 2.26
CA CYS A 331 -3.30 6.64 1.30
C CYS A 331 -2.05 7.24 1.98
N LEU A 332 -2.23 7.93 3.10
CA LEU A 332 -1.12 8.52 3.86
C LEU A 332 -0.15 7.45 4.38
N GLN A 333 -0.69 6.37 4.95
CA GLN A 333 0.11 5.24 5.46
C GLN A 333 0.94 4.60 4.35
N HIS A 334 0.33 4.30 3.20
CA HIS A 334 1.05 3.70 2.07
C HIS A 334 2.09 4.64 1.46
N PHE A 335 1.80 5.94 1.36
CA PHE A 335 2.75 6.91 0.86
C PHE A 335 3.99 6.99 1.75
N ILE A 336 3.80 7.11 3.08
CA ILE A 336 4.89 7.17 4.05
C ILE A 336 5.66 5.85 4.10
N LEU A 337 4.97 4.71 4.00
CA LEU A 337 5.62 3.41 3.95
C LEU A 337 6.51 3.28 2.71
N ARG A 338 6.00 3.67 1.53
CA ARG A 338 6.74 3.67 0.25
C ARG A 338 7.95 4.58 0.28
N THR A 339 7.83 5.79 0.84
CA THR A 339 8.97 6.71 0.93
C THR A 339 10.06 6.14 1.85
N ILE A 340 9.69 5.54 2.98
CA ILE A 340 10.66 4.93 3.89
C ILE A 340 11.32 3.71 3.26
N THR A 341 10.58 2.80 2.63
CA THR A 341 11.17 1.60 1.99
C THR A 341 12.08 1.97 0.81
N PHE A 342 11.78 3.07 0.12
CA PHE A 342 12.64 3.62 -0.92
C PHE A 342 13.93 4.24 -0.37
N ILE A 343 13.83 5.10 0.66
CA ILE A 343 15.00 5.74 1.29
C ILE A 343 15.93 4.70 1.94
N THR A 344 15.35 3.63 2.49
CA THR A 344 16.11 2.50 3.09
C THR A 344 16.57 1.46 2.06
N GLN A 345 16.34 1.71 0.76
CA GLN A 345 16.76 0.85 -0.36
C GLN A 345 16.20 -0.59 -0.33
N TYR A 346 15.11 -0.85 0.40
CA TYR A 346 14.46 -2.17 0.40
C TYR A 346 13.61 -2.40 -0.85
N THR A 347 13.10 -1.34 -1.47
CA THR A 347 12.28 -1.41 -2.68
C THR A 347 12.57 -0.24 -3.62
N PRO A 348 12.44 -0.40 -4.94
CA PRO A 348 12.44 0.73 -5.87
C PRO A 348 11.16 1.57 -5.73
N TRP A 349 11.22 2.82 -6.18
CA TRP A 349 10.04 3.71 -6.22
C TRP A 349 8.95 3.15 -7.14
N ASP A 350 9.32 2.82 -8.39
CA ASP A 350 8.46 2.10 -9.33
C ASP A 350 8.61 0.58 -9.13
N TYR A 351 7.94 0.10 -8.08
CA TYR A 351 8.01 -1.32 -7.73
C TYR A 351 7.33 -2.21 -8.79
N ALA A 352 6.28 -1.73 -9.44
CA ALA A 352 5.58 -2.49 -10.47
C ALA A 352 6.50 -2.76 -11.67
N HIS A 353 7.26 -1.75 -12.11
CA HIS A 353 8.24 -1.92 -13.19
C HIS A 353 9.33 -2.94 -12.82
N PHE A 354 9.90 -2.85 -11.62
CA PHE A 354 10.90 -3.82 -11.17
C PHE A 354 10.34 -5.26 -11.07
N LEU A 355 9.11 -5.45 -10.60
CA LEU A 355 8.51 -6.78 -10.52
C LEU A 355 8.21 -7.35 -11.91
N ASN A 356 7.85 -6.50 -12.87
CA ASN A 356 7.75 -6.90 -14.27
C ASN A 356 9.12 -7.29 -14.83
N TYR A 357 10.18 -6.53 -14.54
CA TYR A 357 11.56 -6.89 -14.88
C TYR A 357 11.95 -8.26 -14.29
N ALA A 358 11.66 -8.51 -13.01
CA ALA A 358 11.90 -9.80 -12.38
C ALA A 358 11.06 -10.94 -13.00
N THR A 359 9.88 -10.61 -13.55
CA THR A 359 9.04 -11.55 -14.31
C THR A 359 9.68 -11.89 -15.65
N GLU A 360 10.20 -10.90 -16.38
CA GLU A 360 10.95 -11.12 -17.64
C GLU A 360 12.21 -11.98 -17.43
N ARG A 361 12.82 -11.87 -16.25
CA ARG A 361 13.97 -12.68 -15.82
C ARG A 361 13.61 -14.05 -15.26
N ILE A 362 12.33 -14.43 -15.26
CA ILE A 362 11.87 -15.75 -14.78
C ILE A 362 12.22 -15.95 -13.29
N PHE A 363 12.16 -14.88 -12.50
CA PHE A 363 12.15 -14.99 -11.03
C PHE A 363 10.72 -15.01 -10.50
N LEU A 364 9.87 -14.16 -11.08
CA LEU A 364 8.47 -13.98 -10.72
C LEU A 364 7.55 -14.35 -11.89
N GLN A 365 6.27 -14.52 -11.57
CA GLN A 365 5.17 -14.65 -12.52
C GLN A 365 4.05 -13.72 -12.10
N LYS A 366 3.49 -12.96 -13.04
CA LYS A 366 2.35 -12.09 -12.79
C LYS A 366 1.05 -12.90 -12.78
N VAL A 367 0.21 -12.69 -11.76
CA VAL A 367 -1.10 -13.33 -11.58
C VAL A 367 -2.11 -12.25 -11.19
N GLY A 368 -2.97 -11.83 -12.14
CA GLY A 368 -3.82 -10.65 -11.97
C GLY A 368 -2.99 -9.38 -11.71
N GLY A 369 -3.33 -8.64 -10.65
CA GLY A 369 -2.58 -7.49 -10.14
C GLY A 369 -1.37 -7.84 -9.25
N GLY A 370 -1.18 -9.12 -8.92
CA GLY A 370 -0.13 -9.60 -8.03
C GLY A 370 1.01 -10.34 -8.73
N TYR A 371 2.02 -10.69 -7.94
CA TYR A 371 3.22 -11.39 -8.36
C TYR A 371 3.46 -12.60 -7.47
N ILE A 372 3.78 -13.75 -8.07
CA ILE A 372 4.22 -14.94 -7.36
C ILE A 372 5.66 -15.23 -7.73
N PHE A 373 6.45 -15.80 -6.81
CA PHE A 373 7.66 -16.48 -7.24
C PHE A 373 7.25 -17.69 -8.06
N ILE A 374 7.97 -17.95 -9.16
CA ILE A 374 7.68 -19.10 -10.05
C ILE A 374 7.69 -20.41 -9.27
N HIS A 375 8.46 -20.47 -8.18
CA HIS A 375 8.34 -21.58 -7.26
C HIS A 375 8.65 -21.21 -5.80
N ARG A 376 7.96 -21.88 -4.88
CA ARG A 376 8.17 -21.76 -3.43
C ARG A 376 9.62 -22.03 -3.02
N SER A 377 10.26 -23.04 -3.59
CA SER A 377 11.67 -23.37 -3.28
C SER A 377 12.66 -22.27 -3.64
N LEU A 378 12.42 -21.54 -4.75
CA LEU A 378 13.28 -20.45 -5.20
C LEU A 378 13.11 -19.25 -4.26
N ARG A 379 11.86 -18.95 -3.89
CA ARG A 379 11.56 -17.96 -2.84
C ARG A 379 12.26 -18.31 -1.54
N ASP A 380 12.12 -19.55 -1.07
CA ASP A 380 12.71 -19.99 0.19
C ASP A 380 14.25 -19.98 0.11
N HIS A 381 14.86 -20.22 -1.07
CA HIS A 381 16.29 -20.01 -1.30
C HIS A 381 16.70 -18.55 -1.17
N PHE A 382 16.00 -17.64 -1.88
CA PHE A 382 16.23 -16.18 -1.74
C PHE A 382 16.07 -15.70 -0.29
N ALA A 383 15.08 -16.21 0.44
CA ALA A 383 14.84 -15.82 1.83
C ALA A 383 15.92 -16.31 2.80
N ASN A 384 16.60 -17.41 2.48
CA ASN A 384 17.72 -17.95 3.26
C ASN A 384 19.07 -17.31 2.88
N LEU A 385 19.14 -16.53 1.80
CA LEU A 385 20.34 -15.75 1.50
C LEU A 385 20.45 -14.62 2.54
N ASN A 386 21.61 -14.53 3.20
CA ASN A 386 21.83 -13.48 4.18
C ASN A 386 21.70 -12.10 3.54
N LEU A 387 20.76 -11.34 4.07
CA LEU A 387 20.73 -9.90 3.96
C LEU A 387 21.95 -9.35 4.71
N TYR A 388 23.09 -9.22 4.04
CA TYR A 388 24.11 -8.26 4.48
C TYR A 388 23.48 -6.87 4.27
N LEU A 389 22.72 -6.43 5.28
CA LEU A 389 22.04 -5.14 5.35
C LEU A 389 22.96 -4.05 5.86
#